data_AF-A0AAD4ZFB9-F1
#
_entry.id   AF-A0AAD4ZFB9-F1
#
_cell.length_a   1.000
_cell.length_b   1.000
_cell.length_c   1.000
_cell.angle_alpha   90.00
_cell.angle_beta   90.00
_cell.angle_gamma   90.00
#
_symmetry.space_group_name_H-M   'P 1'
#
loop_
_entity.id
_entity.type
_entity.pdbx_description
1 polymer ?
#
loop_
_entity_poly.entity_id
_entity_poly.type
_entity_poly.pdbx_seq_one_letter_code
_entity_poly.pdbx_strand_id
1 'polypeptide(L)'
;MATDLEDEHIVEELVQLMSEEDLELKDNEGWTALALAAQRGNIKMVECMVRKSKKILSIPTEEENMTPILHASINEHWDVVDYLYSVTPLQDLMPEKGPYGATLLRNFIIGMKFGSLPSKI
;
A
#
# COMPACT_ATOMS: atom_id res chain seq x y z
N MET A 1 2.49 19.30 -13.40
CA MET A 1 1.21 19.44 -14.13
C MET A 1 1.20 18.79 -15.51
N ALA A 2 2.24 18.91 -16.36
CA ALA A 2 2.31 18.09 -17.59
C ALA A 2 3.05 16.75 -17.37
N THR A 3 4.07 16.74 -16.51
CA THR A 3 4.90 15.55 -16.21
C THR A 3 4.13 14.45 -15.48
N ASP A 4 3.29 14.84 -14.52
CA ASP A 4 2.62 13.87 -13.62
C ASP A 4 1.59 13.00 -14.38
N LEU A 5 0.98 13.52 -15.46
CA LEU A 5 0.01 12.78 -16.26
C LEU A 5 0.67 11.81 -17.24
N GLU A 6 1.85 12.14 -17.74
CA GLU A 6 2.62 11.27 -18.66
C GLU A 6 3.18 10.06 -17.90
N ASP A 7 3.72 10.27 -16.70
CA ASP A 7 4.24 9.19 -15.85
C ASP A 7 3.13 8.25 -15.35
N GLU A 8 1.97 8.80 -14.98
CA GLU A 8 0.79 8.02 -14.59
C GLU A 8 0.28 7.13 -15.73
N HIS A 9 0.24 7.65 -16.96
CA HIS A 9 -0.24 6.91 -18.13
C HIS A 9 0.64 5.71 -18.46
N ILE A 10 1.97 5.88 -18.44
CA ILE A 10 2.91 4.78 -18.69
C ILE A 10 2.67 3.63 -17.70
N VAL A 11 2.41 3.96 -16.44
CA VAL A 11 2.20 2.93 -15.40
C VAL A 11 0.90 2.19 -15.62
N GLU A 12 -0.18 2.88 -15.98
CA GLU A 12 -1.45 2.24 -16.32
C GLU A 12 -1.29 1.28 -17.52
N GLU A 13 -0.58 1.69 -18.57
CA GLU A 13 -0.30 0.83 -19.72
C GLU A 13 0.52 -0.40 -19.32
N LEU A 14 1.59 -0.23 -18.55
CA LEU A 14 2.42 -1.35 -18.09
C LEU A 14 1.62 -2.34 -17.23
N VAL A 15 0.82 -1.86 -16.28
CA VAL A 15 -0.04 -2.71 -15.43
C VAL A 15 -1.09 -3.46 -16.27
N GLN A 16 -1.59 -2.87 -17.35
CA GLN A 16 -2.50 -3.56 -18.27
C GLN A 16 -1.82 -4.70 -19.03
N LEU A 17 -0.56 -4.52 -19.44
CA LEU A 17 0.24 -5.53 -20.14
C LEU A 17 0.73 -6.67 -19.24
N MET A 18 0.82 -6.44 -17.93
CA MET A 18 1.23 -7.45 -16.94
C MET A 18 0.11 -8.45 -16.63
N SER A 19 0.49 -9.68 -16.26
CA SER A 19 -0.38 -10.65 -15.61
C SER A 19 -0.60 -10.31 -14.13
N GLU A 20 -1.52 -11.00 -13.44
CA GLU A 20 -1.66 -10.83 -11.99
C GLU A 20 -0.40 -11.31 -11.26
N GLU A 21 0.19 -12.40 -11.73
CA GLU A 21 1.38 -13.02 -11.16
C GLU A 21 2.62 -12.12 -11.31
N ASP A 22 2.72 -11.37 -12.41
CA ASP A 22 3.81 -10.41 -12.61
C ASP A 22 3.80 -9.30 -11.55
N LEU A 23 2.62 -8.91 -11.03
CA LEU A 23 2.50 -7.90 -9.97
C LEU A 23 2.93 -8.42 -8.58
N GLU A 24 3.05 -9.75 -8.42
CA GLU A 24 3.54 -10.38 -7.20
C GLU A 24 5.07 -10.43 -7.13
N LEU A 25 5.74 -10.14 -8.26
CA LEU A 25 7.20 -10.11 -8.34
C LEU A 25 7.77 -9.05 -7.40
N LYS A 26 8.93 -9.42 -6.84
CA LYS A 26 9.73 -8.53 -6.00
C LYS A 26 10.97 -8.08 -6.74
N ASP A 27 11.40 -6.85 -6.46
CA ASP A 27 12.70 -6.37 -6.90
C ASP A 27 13.86 -7.02 -6.11
N ASN A 28 15.09 -6.57 -6.38
CA ASN A 28 16.29 -7.10 -5.74
C ASN A 28 16.37 -6.81 -4.23
N GLU A 29 15.57 -5.88 -3.72
CA GLU A 29 15.46 -5.55 -2.29
C GLU A 29 14.27 -6.27 -1.64
N GLY A 30 13.54 -7.09 -2.40
CA GLY A 30 12.39 -7.84 -1.91
C GLY A 30 11.10 -7.02 -1.86
N TRP A 31 11.00 -5.94 -2.63
CA TRP A 31 9.82 -5.06 -2.66
C TRP A 31 8.91 -5.37 -3.85
N THR A 32 7.59 -5.40 -3.59
CA THR A 32 6.60 -5.39 -4.67
C THR A 32 6.37 -3.96 -5.17
N ALA A 33 5.91 -3.82 -6.41
CA ALA A 33 5.54 -2.52 -6.97
C ALA A 33 4.48 -1.80 -6.10
N LEU A 34 3.55 -2.54 -5.50
CA LEU A 34 2.54 -1.97 -4.60
C LEU A 34 3.15 -1.43 -3.31
N ALA A 35 4.13 -2.12 -2.71
CA ALA A 35 4.82 -1.64 -1.52
C ALA A 35 5.57 -0.32 -1.79
N LEU A 36 6.22 -0.20 -2.95
CA LEU A 36 6.88 1.03 -3.38
C LEU A 36 5.87 2.17 -3.60
N ALA A 37 4.77 1.92 -4.30
CA ALA A 37 3.73 2.94 -4.51
C ALA A 37 3.11 3.41 -3.18
N ALA A 38 2.90 2.48 -2.25
CA ALA A 38 2.39 2.77 -0.92
C ALA A 38 3.37 3.60 -0.07
N GLN A 39 4.67 3.25 -0.11
CA GLN A 39 5.73 4.04 0.54
C GLN A 39 5.81 5.47 -0.01
N ARG A 40 5.55 5.66 -1.31
CA ARG A 40 5.59 6.97 -1.97
C ARG A 40 4.30 7.78 -1.85
N GLY A 41 3.23 7.18 -1.31
CA GLY A 41 1.93 7.86 -1.20
C GLY A 41 1.22 8.06 -2.53
N ASN A 42 1.58 7.30 -3.58
CA ASN A 42 0.96 7.46 -4.89
C ASN A 42 -0.35 6.68 -4.97
N ILE A 43 -1.44 7.30 -4.50
CA ILE A 43 -2.77 6.68 -4.45
C ILE A 43 -3.26 6.17 -5.81
N LYS A 44 -2.99 6.91 -6.90
CA LYS A 44 -3.43 6.50 -8.24
C LYS A 44 -2.76 5.20 -8.71
N MET A 45 -1.44 5.09 -8.49
CA MET A 45 -0.71 3.84 -8.79
C MET A 45 -1.19 2.68 -7.93
N VAL A 46 -1.43 2.92 -6.64
CA VAL A 46 -1.99 1.94 -5.71
C VAL A 46 -3.34 1.44 -6.21
N GLU A 47 -4.26 2.34 -6.54
CA GLU A 47 -5.58 1.99 -7.08
C GLU A 47 -5.48 1.21 -8.40
N CYS A 48 -4.59 1.63 -9.29
CA CYS A 48 -4.36 0.98 -10.59
C CYS A 48 -3.96 -0.50 -10.43
N MET A 49 -2.94 -0.77 -9.61
CA MET A 49 -2.47 -2.15 -9.36
C MET A 49 -3.51 -2.99 -8.61
N VAL A 50 -4.16 -2.43 -7.58
CA VAL A 50 -5.17 -3.16 -6.79
C VAL A 50 -6.41 -3.52 -7.63
N ARG A 51 -6.77 -2.70 -8.62
CA ARG A 51 -7.84 -3.01 -9.57
C ARG A 51 -7.51 -4.23 -10.44
N LYS A 52 -6.23 -4.44 -10.75
CA LYS A 52 -5.75 -5.58 -11.53
C LYS A 52 -5.65 -6.85 -10.68
N SER A 53 -5.10 -6.77 -9.46
CA SER A 53 -4.98 -7.92 -8.55
C SER A 53 -5.12 -7.50 -7.10
N LYS A 54 -5.91 -8.26 -6.32
CA LYS A 54 -6.01 -8.08 -4.86
C LYS A 54 -5.00 -8.93 -4.07
N LYS A 55 -4.35 -9.91 -4.70
CA LYS A 55 -3.40 -10.82 -4.02
C LYS A 55 -2.17 -10.06 -3.49
N ILE A 56 -1.79 -8.99 -4.17
CA ILE A 56 -0.65 -8.14 -3.85
C ILE A 56 -0.81 -7.31 -2.56
N LEU A 57 -2.04 -7.18 -2.02
CA LEU A 57 -2.33 -6.37 -0.83
C LEU A 57 -1.57 -6.84 0.42
N SER A 58 -1.27 -8.13 0.48
CA SER A 58 -0.79 -8.82 1.69
C SER A 58 0.59 -9.44 1.52
N ILE A 59 1.28 -9.14 0.40
CA ILE A 59 2.65 -9.62 0.16
C ILE A 59 3.63 -8.72 0.92
N PRO A 60 4.37 -9.24 1.92
CA PRO A 60 5.32 -8.44 2.68
C PRO A 60 6.64 -8.27 1.91
N THR A 61 7.30 -7.13 2.17
CA THR A 61 8.70 -6.93 1.81
C THR A 61 9.61 -7.88 2.59
N GLU A 62 10.77 -8.23 2.06
CA GLU A 62 11.63 -9.25 2.68
C GLU A 62 12.45 -8.73 3.86
N GLU A 63 13.00 -7.52 3.74
CA GLU A 63 13.88 -6.96 4.77
C GLU A 63 13.13 -6.64 6.07
N GLU A 64 11.98 -5.96 5.96
CA GLU A 64 11.25 -5.46 7.11
C GLU A 64 10.01 -6.31 7.46
N ASN A 65 9.71 -7.33 6.63
CA ASN A 65 8.47 -8.11 6.72
C ASN A 65 7.24 -7.19 6.82
N MET A 66 7.13 -6.19 5.95
CA MET A 66 6.03 -5.22 5.98
C MET A 66 5.17 -5.29 4.73
N THR A 67 3.86 -5.36 4.94
CA THR A 67 2.86 -5.26 3.88
C THR A 67 2.75 -3.82 3.35
N PRO A 68 2.24 -3.60 2.14
CA PRO A 68 2.08 -2.25 1.56
C PRO A 68 1.38 -1.23 2.47
N ILE A 69 0.32 -1.63 3.19
CA ILE A 69 -0.38 -0.73 4.13
C ILE A 69 0.51 -0.24 5.28
N LEU A 70 1.48 -1.06 5.72
CA LEU A 70 2.41 -0.66 6.78
C LEU A 70 3.41 0.38 6.26
N HIS A 71 3.89 0.21 5.02
CA HIS A 71 4.74 1.20 4.36
C HIS A 71 4.03 2.55 4.20
N ALA A 72 2.77 2.55 3.76
CA ALA A 72 1.98 3.78 3.72
C ALA A 72 1.82 4.42 5.11
N SER A 73 1.57 3.61 6.14
CA SER A 73 1.37 4.12 7.51
C SER A 73 2.63 4.73 8.14
N ILE A 74 3.82 4.15 7.90
CA ILE A 74 5.09 4.67 8.44
C ILE A 74 5.48 5.97 7.75
N ASN A 75 5.10 6.13 6.48
CA ASN A 75 5.34 7.34 5.70
C ASN A 75 4.18 8.36 5.79
N GLU A 76 3.22 8.13 6.70
CA GLU A 76 2.09 9.03 6.98
C GLU A 76 1.20 9.35 5.75
N HIS A 77 1.13 8.43 4.78
CA HIS A 77 0.27 8.52 3.60
C HIS A 77 -1.14 7.99 3.92
N TRP A 78 -1.87 8.73 4.75
CA TRP A 78 -3.15 8.27 5.32
C TRP A 78 -4.27 8.05 4.29
N ASP A 79 -4.26 8.76 3.18
CA ASP A 79 -5.16 8.51 2.04
C ASP A 79 -4.93 7.12 1.43
N VAL A 80 -3.68 6.71 1.29
CA VAL A 80 -3.30 5.36 0.87
C VAL A 80 -3.61 4.33 1.95
N VAL A 81 -3.38 4.64 3.23
CA VAL A 81 -3.74 3.74 4.35
C VAL A 81 -5.25 3.49 4.36
N ASP A 82 -6.07 4.52 4.25
CA ASP A 82 -7.53 4.41 4.25
C ASP A 82 -8.02 3.56 3.07
N TYR A 83 -7.49 3.82 1.88
CA TYR A 83 -7.82 3.01 0.70
C TYR A 83 -7.40 1.54 0.90
N LEU A 84 -6.13 1.29 1.23
CA LEU A 84 -5.61 -0.08 1.41
C LEU A 84 -6.36 -0.81 2.52
N TYR A 85 -6.70 -0.16 3.63
CA TYR A 85 -7.50 -0.75 4.71
C TYR A 85 -8.88 -1.18 4.21
N SER A 86 -9.53 -0.35 3.38
CA SER A 86 -10.86 -0.66 2.85
C SER A 86 -10.91 -1.86 1.90
N VAL A 87 -9.79 -2.19 1.25
CA VAL A 87 -9.69 -3.28 0.26
C VAL A 87 -8.94 -4.52 0.76
N THR A 88 -8.16 -4.40 1.83
CA THR A 88 -7.40 -5.50 2.45
C THR A 88 -8.35 -6.39 3.26
N PRO A 89 -8.42 -7.70 2.97
CA PRO A 89 -9.19 -8.62 3.80
C PRO A 89 -8.69 -8.57 5.26
N LEU A 90 -9.60 -8.37 6.22
CA LEU A 90 -9.22 -8.26 7.64
C LEU A 90 -8.46 -9.49 8.14
N GLN A 91 -8.71 -10.66 7.56
CA GLN A 91 -7.99 -11.91 7.86
C GLN A 91 -6.48 -11.78 7.61
N ASP A 92 -6.07 -10.94 6.67
CA ASP A 92 -4.65 -10.71 6.34
C ASP A 92 -3.95 -9.83 7.37
N LEU A 93 -4.69 -9.12 8.22
CA LEU A 93 -4.16 -8.31 9.32
C LEU A 93 -4.16 -9.06 10.67
N MET A 94 -4.68 -10.29 10.71
CA MET A 94 -4.77 -11.06 11.94
C MET A 94 -3.40 -11.62 12.38
N PRO A 95 -3.21 -11.89 13.69
CA PRO A 95 -1.91 -12.34 14.23
C PRO A 95 -1.34 -13.62 13.59
N GLU A 96 -2.18 -14.48 13.01
CA GLU A 96 -1.77 -15.70 12.31
C GLU A 96 -0.98 -15.41 11.02
N LYS A 97 -1.14 -14.21 10.48
CA LYS A 97 -0.44 -13.74 9.27
C LYS A 97 0.84 -12.97 9.59
N GLY A 98 0.94 -12.43 10.79
CA GLY A 98 2.08 -11.67 11.27
C GLY A 98 1.65 -10.55 12.22
N PRO A 99 2.60 -9.71 12.66
CA PRO A 99 2.30 -8.58 13.55
C PRO A 99 1.59 -7.42 12.84
N TYR A 100 1.04 -7.62 11.64
CA TYR A 100 0.61 -6.54 10.75
C TYR A 100 -0.48 -5.64 11.35
N GLY A 101 -1.57 -6.21 11.87
CA GLY A 101 -2.61 -5.43 12.52
C GLY A 101 -2.13 -4.67 13.76
N ALA A 102 -1.25 -5.29 14.56
CA ALA A 102 -0.67 -4.65 15.75
C ALA A 102 0.27 -3.50 15.39
N THR A 103 1.11 -3.68 14.36
CA THR A 103 1.99 -2.64 13.84
C THR A 103 1.18 -1.49 13.25
N LEU A 104 0.13 -1.80 12.48
CA LEU A 104 -0.76 -0.78 11.92
C LEU A 104 -1.42 0.05 13.04
N LEU A 105 -1.97 -0.61 14.07
CA LEU A 105 -2.53 0.06 15.25
C LEU A 105 -1.50 0.94 15.97
N ARG A 106 -0.28 0.44 16.17
CA ARG A 106 0.82 1.21 16.76
C ARG A 106 1.12 2.47 15.93
N ASN A 107 1.17 2.34 14.62
CA ASN A 107 1.46 3.46 13.72
C ASN A 107 0.34 4.50 13.73
N PHE A 108 -0.93 4.10 13.81
CA PHE A 108 -2.04 5.03 14.03
C PHE A 108 -1.85 5.81 15.34
N ILE A 109 -1.51 5.15 16.45
CA ILE A 109 -1.32 5.82 17.74
C ILE A 109 -0.15 6.83 17.71
N ILE A 110 0.91 6.54 16.95
CA ILE A 110 2.11 7.40 16.88
C ILE A 110 1.94 8.53 15.86
N GLY A 111 1.42 8.21 14.66
CA GLY A 111 1.28 9.13 13.55
C GLY A 111 0.06 10.05 13.68
N MET A 112 -0.97 9.65 14.43
CA MET A 112 -1.90 10.61 15.00
C MET A 112 -1.15 11.46 16.05
N LYS A 113 -0.61 12.60 15.63
CA LYS A 113 -0.46 13.72 16.56
C LYS A 113 -1.80 13.83 17.30
N PHE A 114 -1.78 13.97 18.62
CA PHE A 114 -2.97 14.26 19.44
C PHE A 114 -3.69 15.59 19.08
N GLY A 115 -3.57 16.07 17.84
CA GLY A 115 -4.15 17.31 17.34
C GLY A 115 -4.44 17.24 15.84
N SER A 116 -5.29 16.30 15.40
CA SER A 116 -6.25 16.49 14.29
C SER A 116 -6.99 15.18 14.03
N LEU A 117 -7.91 14.81 14.91
CA LEU A 117 -9.05 14.01 14.45
C LEU A 117 -9.78 14.84 13.38
N PRO A 118 -10.05 14.32 12.17
CA PRO A 118 -11.05 14.94 11.33
C PRO A 118 -12.34 15.00 12.14
N SER A 119 -12.81 16.21 12.36
CA SER A 119 -14.11 16.43 12.95
C SER A 119 -15.16 15.95 11.95
N LYS A 120 -16.12 15.16 12.47
CA LYS A 120 -17.38 14.69 11.88
C LYS A 120 -17.30 13.29 11.24
N ILE A 121 -18.28 12.40 11.46
CA ILE A 121 -19.70 12.60 11.79
C ILE A 121 -20.11 11.74 12.99
#